data_AF-D6TXM3-F1
#
_entry.id   AF-D6TXM3-F1
#
_cell.length_a   1.000
_cell.length_b   1.000
_cell.length_c   1.000
_cell.angle_alpha   90.00
_cell.angle_beta   90.00
_cell.angle_gamma   90.00
#
_symmetry.space_group_name_H-M   'P 1'
#
loop_
_entity.id
_entity.type
_entity.pdbx_description
1 polymer ?
#
loop_
_entity_poly.entity_id
_entity_poly.type
_entity_poly.pdbx_seq_one_letter_code
_entity_poly.pdbx_strand_id
1 'polypeptide(L)'
;MKHKKHRHTQDLLSTPWTPFVRCEKDPHDPDCDIFRNNRYQVHVRRLKAHDGGPDLIHLSFRRLDRGIVVPYRDKMRIKDELVGPECEGVELFPARSREVDTSNHYHLWIIDDPTFRFPFGFTRRLVTEATIGDARQEPWPANERPADCLSKEEMRTLLQQEQHRRS
;
A
#
# COMPACT_ATOMS: atom_id res chain seq x y z
N MET A 1 25.45 -35.86 -1.35
CA MET A 1 25.06 -34.49 -0.92
C MET A 1 23.56 -34.48 -0.68
N LYS A 2 23.08 -34.21 0.54
CA LYS A 2 21.65 -34.25 0.89
C LYS A 2 20.96 -33.03 0.30
N HIS A 3 20.02 -33.23 -0.62
CA HIS A 3 19.13 -32.16 -1.11
C HIS A 3 18.36 -31.56 0.07
N LYS A 4 18.65 -30.30 0.39
CA LYS A 4 17.85 -29.50 1.34
C LYS A 4 16.47 -29.34 0.70
N LYS A 5 15.46 -30.03 1.23
CA LYS A 5 14.05 -29.80 0.88
C LYS A 5 13.77 -28.29 0.98
N HIS A 6 13.32 -27.68 -0.11
CA HIS A 6 12.77 -26.33 -0.06
C HIS A 6 11.66 -26.35 1.00
N ARG A 7 11.87 -25.64 2.12
CA ARG A 7 10.80 -25.39 3.07
C ARG A 7 9.72 -24.65 2.28
N HIS A 8 8.55 -25.27 2.14
CA HIS A 8 7.33 -24.54 1.76
C HIS A 8 7.22 -23.40 2.77
N THR A 9 7.58 -22.19 2.33
CA THR A 9 7.45 -21.01 3.16
C THR A 9 5.96 -20.71 3.14
N GLN A 10 5.32 -20.81 4.29
CA GLN A 10 3.89 -20.53 4.44
C GLN A 10 3.59 -19.15 3.86
N ASP A 11 2.58 -19.05 2.99
CA ASP A 11 2.13 -17.77 2.47
C ASP A 11 1.54 -16.95 3.62
N LEU A 12 2.21 -15.85 3.98
CA LEU A 12 1.79 -15.03 5.10
C LEU A 12 0.58 -14.15 4.77
N LEU A 13 0.20 -14.00 3.49
CA LEU A 13 -1.03 -13.25 3.16
C LEU A 13 -2.29 -13.92 3.72
N SER A 14 -2.28 -15.24 3.89
CA SER A 14 -3.44 -15.96 4.46
C SER A 14 -3.53 -15.83 5.98
N THR A 15 -2.51 -15.27 6.64
CA THR A 15 -2.52 -15.08 8.10
C THR A 15 -3.27 -13.81 8.47
N PRO A 16 -4.10 -13.74 9.53
CA PRO A 16 -4.79 -12.51 9.91
C PRO A 16 -3.80 -11.36 10.14
N TRP A 17 -4.14 -10.14 9.73
CA TRP A 17 -3.25 -8.99 9.91
C TRP A 17 -3.05 -8.64 11.39
N THR A 18 -1.81 -8.36 11.80
CA THR A 18 -1.51 -7.75 13.10
C THR A 18 -1.08 -6.28 12.92
N PRO A 19 -1.33 -5.40 13.90
CA PRO A 19 -0.79 -4.04 13.87
C PRO A 19 0.73 -4.02 13.74
N PHE A 20 1.27 -2.96 13.15
CA PHE A 20 2.71 -2.72 13.14
C PHE A 20 3.25 -2.39 14.53
N VAL A 21 4.37 -3.00 14.88
CA VAL A 21 5.15 -2.71 16.08
C VAL A 21 6.51 -2.16 15.65
N ARG A 22 6.95 -1.06 16.28
CA ARG A 22 8.29 -0.50 16.06
C ARG A 22 9.34 -1.48 16.61
N CYS A 23 10.31 -1.82 15.79
CA CYS A 23 11.47 -2.62 16.16
C CYS A 23 12.55 -1.74 16.84
N GLU A 24 13.55 -2.40 17.41
CA GLU A 24 14.75 -1.72 17.89
C GLU A 24 15.43 -0.94 16.73
N LYS A 25 15.97 0.23 17.05
CA LYS A 25 16.68 1.04 16.07
C LYS A 25 17.92 0.32 15.57
N ASP A 26 18.15 0.38 14.27
CA ASP A 26 19.41 -0.06 13.67
C ASP A 26 20.49 1.00 13.99
N PRO A 27 21.56 0.67 14.74
CA PRO A 27 22.62 1.61 15.03
C PRO A 27 23.39 2.06 13.77
N HIS A 28 23.30 1.31 12.67
CA HIS A 28 23.93 1.67 11.40
C HIS A 28 23.08 2.62 10.55
N ASP A 29 21.81 2.82 10.90
CA ASP A 29 20.89 3.67 10.16
C ASP A 29 19.90 4.36 11.12
N PRO A 30 20.38 5.33 11.91
CA PRO A 30 19.63 5.93 13.02
C PRO A 30 18.39 6.73 12.57
N ASP A 31 18.37 7.13 11.29
CA ASP A 31 17.31 7.90 10.63
C ASP A 31 16.23 7.01 10.00
N CYS A 32 16.41 5.68 10.04
CA CYS A 32 15.44 4.71 9.58
C CYS A 32 14.73 4.03 10.75
N ASP A 33 13.42 4.24 10.86
CA ASP A 33 12.60 3.44 11.75
C ASP A 33 12.17 2.14 11.09
N ILE A 34 12.28 1.03 11.81
CA ILE A 34 11.84 -0.27 11.33
C ILE A 34 10.56 -0.64 12.06
N PHE A 35 9.51 -0.94 11.30
CA PHE A 35 8.24 -1.46 11.79
C PHE A 35 8.03 -2.87 11.26
N ARG A 36 7.40 -3.72 12.05
CA ARG A 36 7.10 -5.09 11.65
C ARG A 36 5.74 -5.53 12.15
N ASN A 37 5.04 -6.28 11.32
CA ASN A 37 3.89 -7.07 11.74
C ASN A 37 4.13 -8.55 11.39
N ASN A 38 3.09 -9.38 11.43
CA ASN A 38 3.23 -10.80 11.11
C ASN A 38 3.39 -11.10 9.61
N ARG A 39 3.17 -10.14 8.71
CA ARG A 39 3.27 -10.30 7.24
C ARG A 39 4.44 -9.53 6.62
N TYR A 40 4.74 -8.34 7.12
CA TYR A 40 5.63 -7.34 6.51
C TYR A 40 6.67 -6.79 7.48
N GLN A 41 7.79 -6.38 6.91
CA GLN A 41 8.72 -5.44 7.52
C GLN A 41 8.74 -4.16 6.69
N VAL A 42 8.65 -3.01 7.34
CA VAL A 42 8.61 -1.68 6.73
C VAL A 42 9.74 -0.84 7.32
N HIS A 43 10.51 -0.21 6.44
CA HIS A 43 11.51 0.79 6.74
C HIS A 43 10.87 2.15 6.47
N VAL A 44 10.91 3.04 7.44
CA VAL A 44 10.27 4.36 7.41
C VAL A 44 11.37 5.41 7.53
N ARG A 45 11.51 6.23 6.48
CA ARG A 45 12.39 7.40 6.50
C ARG A 45 11.57 8.65 6.36
N ARG A 46 11.81 9.63 7.23
CA ARG A 46 11.23 10.98 7.13
C ARG A 46 12.27 11.90 6.52
N LEU A 47 11.93 12.50 5.39
CA LEU A 47 12.82 13.31 4.58
C LEU A 47 12.31 14.75 4.61
N LYS A 48 13.18 15.66 5.01
CA LYS A 48 12.88 17.09 5.00
C LYS A 48 13.13 17.67 3.61
N ALA A 49 12.19 18.48 3.13
CA ALA A 49 12.40 19.22 1.90
C ALA A 49 13.45 20.31 2.12
N HIS A 50 14.33 20.50 1.13
CA HIS A 50 15.39 21.51 1.19
C HIS A 50 15.11 22.72 0.28
N ASP A 51 14.11 22.63 -0.58
CA ASP A 51 13.76 23.59 -1.65
C ASP A 51 12.40 24.26 -1.43
N GLY A 52 11.83 24.17 -0.23
CA GLY A 52 10.50 24.67 0.08
C GLY A 52 9.36 23.80 -0.43
N GLY A 53 9.67 22.63 -1.03
CA GLY A 53 8.68 21.59 -1.29
C GLY A 53 8.12 20.96 0.00
N PRO A 54 7.14 20.06 -0.11
CA PRO A 54 6.60 19.38 1.05
C PRO A 54 7.57 18.30 1.57
N ASP A 55 7.55 18.08 2.88
CA ASP A 55 8.26 16.96 3.51
C ASP A 55 7.72 15.62 2.98
N LEU A 56 8.58 14.61 2.96
CA LEU A 56 8.28 13.29 2.42
C LEU A 56 8.47 12.20 3.46
N ILE A 57 7.64 11.17 3.38
CA ILE A 57 7.85 9.89 4.06
C ILE A 57 8.10 8.83 3.00
N HIS A 58 9.23 8.16 3.10
CA HIS A 58 9.56 7.00 2.30
C HIS A 58 9.29 5.73 3.09
N LEU A 59 8.36 4.91 2.60
CA LEU A 59 8.13 3.55 3.08
C LEU A 59 8.80 2.57 2.13
N SER A 60 9.79 1.82 2.61
CA SER A 60 10.36 0.67 1.90
C SER A 60 9.96 -0.61 2.62
N PHE A 61 9.18 -1.48 1.97
CA PHE A 61 8.65 -2.66 2.64
C PHE A 61 8.76 -3.92 1.82
N ARG A 62 8.84 -5.05 2.53
CA ARG A 62 8.89 -6.38 1.96
C ARG A 62 8.06 -7.36 2.77
N ARG A 63 7.67 -8.44 2.12
CA ARG A 63 7.05 -9.59 2.78
C ARG A 63 8.09 -10.37 3.57
N LEU A 64 7.69 -10.84 4.75
CA LEU A 64 8.53 -11.65 5.62
C LEU A 64 8.78 -13.06 5.07
N ASP A 65 7.85 -13.60 4.29
CA ASP A 65 7.96 -14.87 3.58
C ASP A 65 8.73 -14.79 2.26
N ARG A 66 9.23 -13.60 1.90
CA ARG A 66 9.97 -13.32 0.66
C ARG A 66 9.13 -13.45 -0.62
N GLY A 67 7.80 -13.50 -0.52
CA GLY A 67 6.91 -13.36 -1.67
C GLY A 67 7.10 -12.02 -2.38
N ILE A 68 6.87 -12.01 -3.69
CA ILE A 68 7.13 -10.83 -4.54
C ILE A 68 5.90 -9.97 -4.79
N VAL A 69 4.70 -10.49 -4.55
CA VAL A 69 3.43 -9.78 -4.79
C VAL A 69 2.91 -9.19 -3.49
N VAL A 70 2.62 -7.90 -3.47
CA VAL A 70 1.91 -7.24 -2.37
C VAL A 70 0.56 -6.72 -2.87
N PRO A 71 -0.57 -7.17 -2.28
CA PRO A 71 -1.89 -6.69 -2.64
C PRO A 71 -2.06 -5.17 -2.47
N TYR A 72 -2.88 -4.56 -3.33
CA TYR A 72 -3.21 -3.13 -3.23
C TYR A 72 -3.75 -2.75 -1.84
N ARG A 73 -4.63 -3.58 -1.26
CA ARG A 73 -5.22 -3.31 0.05
C ARG A 73 -4.20 -3.36 1.17
N ASP A 74 -3.25 -4.28 1.10
CA ASP A 74 -2.14 -4.32 2.04
C ASP A 74 -1.27 -3.05 1.90
N LYS A 75 -0.97 -2.59 0.67
CA LYS A 75 -0.25 -1.32 0.46
C LYS A 75 -0.98 -0.11 1.06
N MET A 76 -2.29 -0.01 0.84
CA MET A 76 -3.12 1.03 1.44
C MET A 76 -3.10 0.96 2.96
N ARG A 77 -3.28 -0.23 3.54
CA ARG A 77 -3.26 -0.43 4.99
C ARG A 77 -1.91 -0.10 5.63
N ILE A 78 -0.80 -0.44 4.96
CA ILE A 78 0.55 -0.05 5.40
C ILE A 78 0.68 1.46 5.49
N LYS A 79 0.27 2.18 4.43
CA LYS A 79 0.27 3.64 4.40
C LYS A 79 -0.61 4.22 5.51
N ASP A 80 -1.82 3.71 5.66
CA ASP A 80 -2.81 4.23 6.60
C ASP A 80 -2.38 4.02 8.06
N GLU A 81 -1.82 2.86 8.41
CA GLU A 81 -1.36 2.56 9.78
C GLU A 81 -0.08 3.33 10.16
N LEU A 82 0.86 3.51 9.22
CA LEU A 82 2.18 4.10 9.51
C LEU A 82 2.27 5.61 9.28
N VAL A 83 1.40 6.15 8.43
CA VAL A 83 1.43 7.56 8.04
C VAL A 83 0.08 8.23 8.28
N GLY A 84 -0.99 7.65 7.71
CA GLY A 84 -2.35 8.14 7.89
C GLY A 84 -3.22 7.96 6.65
N PRO A 85 -4.55 7.86 6.81
CA PRO A 85 -5.48 7.60 5.72
C PRO A 85 -5.54 8.72 4.69
N GLU A 86 -5.40 9.97 5.13
CA GLU A 86 -5.56 11.17 4.27
C GLU A 86 -4.28 11.61 3.54
N CYS A 87 -3.12 11.04 3.89
CA CYS A 87 -1.88 11.33 3.17
C CYS A 87 -1.88 10.59 1.83
N GLU A 88 -1.50 11.29 0.76
CA GLU A 88 -1.34 10.71 -0.56
C GLU A 88 0.10 10.26 -0.81
N GLY A 89 0.25 9.13 -1.49
CA GLY A 89 1.54 8.61 -1.88
C GLY A 89 1.53 7.92 -3.23
N VAL A 90 2.72 7.74 -3.79
CA VAL A 90 2.94 7.16 -5.11
C VAL A 90 3.96 6.04 -5.05
N GLU A 91 3.74 4.99 -5.84
CA GLU A 91 4.82 4.08 -6.23
C GLU A 91 5.54 4.69 -7.42
N LEU A 92 6.79 5.10 -7.20
CA LEU A 92 7.62 5.68 -8.23
C LEU A 92 8.34 4.58 -9.00
N PHE A 93 8.11 4.53 -10.31
CA PHE A 93 8.98 3.81 -11.25
C PHE A 93 10.05 4.80 -11.74
N PRO A 94 11.28 4.73 -11.22
CA PRO A 94 12.30 5.73 -11.53
C PRO A 94 12.75 5.63 -12.99
N ALA A 95 13.37 6.70 -13.50
CA ALA A 95 14.16 6.62 -14.73
C ALA A 95 15.25 5.54 -14.57
N ARG A 96 15.58 4.84 -15.67
CA ARG A 96 16.55 3.71 -15.63
C ARG A 96 17.91 4.08 -15.07
N SER A 97 18.37 5.32 -15.24
CA SER A 97 19.61 5.83 -14.65
C SER A 97 19.58 6.00 -13.13
N ARG A 98 18.40 5.92 -12.52
CA ARG A 98 18.14 6.05 -11.08
C ARG A 98 17.57 4.77 -10.48
N GLU A 99 17.40 3.71 -11.28
CA GLU A 99 16.82 2.46 -10.83
C GLU A 99 17.76 1.74 -9.86
N VAL A 100 17.19 1.22 -8.78
CA VAL A 100 17.90 0.38 -7.81
C VAL A 100 17.09 -0.91 -7.66
N ASP A 101 17.51 -1.95 -8.39
CA ASP A 101 16.88 -3.27 -8.37
C ASP A 101 17.78 -4.28 -7.65
N THR A 102 17.82 -4.19 -6.32
CA THR A 102 18.67 -5.05 -5.47
C THR A 102 17.89 -5.96 -4.54
N SER A 103 16.58 -5.75 -4.40
CA SER A 103 15.72 -6.53 -3.50
C SER A 103 14.25 -6.41 -3.89
N ASN A 104 13.44 -7.38 -3.44
CA ASN A 104 11.98 -7.38 -3.62
C ASN A 104 11.30 -6.43 -2.62
N HIS A 105 11.75 -5.18 -2.59
CA HIS A 105 11.14 -4.12 -1.79
C HIS A 105 10.19 -3.30 -2.67
N TYR A 106 9.07 -2.92 -2.08
CA TYR A 106 8.18 -1.91 -2.63
C TYR A 106 8.51 -0.57 -2.01
N HIS A 107 8.38 0.50 -2.79
CA HIS A 107 8.75 1.86 -2.40
C HIS A 107 7.55 2.78 -2.58
N LEU A 108 6.95 3.21 -1.47
CA LEU A 108 5.92 4.25 -1.45
C LEU A 108 6.56 5.57 -1.01
N TRP A 109 6.37 6.60 -1.82
CA TRP A 109 6.76 7.98 -1.52
C TRP A 109 5.51 8.77 -1.19
N ILE A 110 5.41 9.23 0.04
CA ILE A 110 4.21 9.85 0.59
C ILE A 110 4.52 11.29 0.95
N ILE A 111 3.61 12.20 0.64
CA ILE A 111 3.70 13.58 1.13
C ILE A 111 3.30 13.60 2.61
N ASP A 112 4.14 14.17 3.48
CA ASP A 112 3.88 14.31 4.92
C ASP A 112 2.93 15.50 5.20
N ASP A 113 1.82 15.55 4.46
CA ASP A 113 0.75 16.55 4.58
C ASP A 113 -0.59 15.91 4.19
N PRO A 114 -1.53 15.74 5.13
CA PRO A 114 -2.84 15.14 4.86
C PRO A 114 -3.74 15.99 3.97
N THR A 115 -3.39 17.26 3.74
CA THR A 115 -4.14 18.21 2.91
C THR A 115 -3.64 18.28 1.47
N PHE A 116 -2.42 17.78 1.21
CA PHE A 116 -1.84 17.75 -0.12
C PHE A 116 -2.61 16.80 -1.04
N ARG A 117 -2.85 17.21 -2.28
CA ARG A 117 -3.42 16.36 -3.33
C ARG A 117 -2.55 16.44 -4.58
N PHE A 118 -2.12 15.29 -5.10
CA PHE A 118 -1.42 15.23 -6.37
C PHE A 118 -2.30 15.80 -7.49
N PRO A 119 -1.72 16.43 -8.52
CA PRO A 119 -2.46 16.98 -9.65
C PRO A 119 -2.99 15.88 -10.61
N PHE A 120 -2.98 14.62 -10.16
CA PHE A 120 -3.41 13.43 -10.90
C PHE A 120 -4.06 12.43 -9.95
N GLY A 121 -4.72 11.42 -10.51
CA GLY A 121 -5.46 10.41 -9.74
C GLY A 121 -6.95 10.70 -9.72
N PHE A 122 -7.67 9.97 -8.85
CA PHE A 122 -9.11 10.09 -8.74
C PHE A 122 -9.48 11.18 -7.74
N THR A 123 -10.33 12.13 -8.15
CA THR A 123 -10.80 13.24 -7.29
C THR A 123 -12.01 12.89 -6.44
N ARG A 124 -12.60 11.70 -6.66
CA ARG A 124 -13.77 11.20 -5.93
C ARG A 124 -13.53 9.76 -5.52
N ARG A 125 -13.88 9.44 -4.28
CA ARG A 125 -13.85 8.08 -3.75
C ARG A 125 -15.01 7.26 -4.32
N LEU A 126 -14.71 6.05 -4.75
CA LEU A 126 -15.69 5.03 -5.13
C LEU A 126 -15.15 3.67 -4.70
N VAL A 127 -15.91 2.98 -3.86
CA VAL A 127 -15.56 1.64 -3.37
C VAL A 127 -16.74 0.72 -3.61
N THR A 128 -16.50 -0.45 -4.17
CA THR A 128 -17.54 -1.44 -4.43
C THR A 128 -16.97 -2.85 -4.38
N GLU A 129 -17.82 -3.83 -4.08
CA GLU A 129 -17.53 -5.27 -4.25
C GLU A 129 -18.11 -5.81 -5.57
N ALA A 130 -18.67 -4.92 -6.40
CA ALA A 130 -19.13 -5.26 -7.72
C ALA A 130 -17.96 -5.54 -8.66
N THR A 131 -17.98 -6.72 -9.27
CA THR A 131 -17.14 -7.03 -10.42
C THR A 131 -17.63 -6.22 -11.62
N ILE A 132 -16.76 -5.35 -12.15
CA ILE A 132 -17.03 -4.60 -13.38
C ILE A 132 -16.22 -5.23 -14.51
N GLY A 133 -16.89 -5.80 -15.51
CA GLY A 133 -16.24 -6.62 -16.54
C GLY A 133 -15.50 -7.82 -15.93
N ASP A 134 -14.28 -8.05 -16.38
CA ASP A 134 -13.40 -9.14 -15.88
C ASP A 134 -12.50 -8.71 -14.71
N ALA A 135 -12.72 -7.52 -14.16
CA ALA A 135 -11.89 -6.99 -13.07
C ALA A 135 -12.01 -7.86 -11.81
N ARG A 136 -10.86 -8.19 -11.21
CA ARG A 136 -10.81 -8.92 -9.94
C ARG A 136 -10.33 -8.00 -8.83
N GLN A 137 -11.06 -8.02 -7.72
CA GLN A 137 -10.68 -7.36 -6.48
C GLN A 137 -10.62 -8.40 -5.37
N GLU A 138 -9.66 -8.27 -4.47
CA GLU A 138 -9.64 -9.10 -3.27
C GLU A 138 -10.86 -8.80 -2.40
N PRO A 139 -11.42 -9.77 -1.66
CA PRO A 139 -12.52 -9.54 -0.73
C PRO A 139 -12.03 -8.75 0.48
N TRP A 140 -12.92 -7.96 1.11
CA TRP A 140 -12.55 -7.26 2.34
C TRP A 140 -12.47 -8.28 3.47
N PRO A 141 -11.49 -8.18 4.38
CA PRO A 141 -11.57 -8.88 5.66
C PRO A 141 -12.89 -8.49 6.36
N ALA A 142 -13.49 -9.43 7.09
CA ALA A 142 -14.84 -9.29 7.65
C ALA A 142 -15.08 -7.99 8.45
N ASN A 143 -14.03 -7.42 9.06
CA ASN A 143 -14.10 -6.23 9.90
C ASN A 143 -13.43 -4.99 9.28
N GLU A 144 -13.08 -5.05 8.00
CA GLU A 144 -12.34 -3.97 7.31
C GLU A 144 -13.09 -3.44 6.09
N ARG A 145 -14.30 -3.94 5.83
CA ARG A 145 -15.16 -3.45 4.75
C ARG A 145 -15.53 -1.99 5.03
N PRO A 146 -15.23 -1.05 4.11
CA PRO A 146 -15.61 0.35 4.29
C PRO A 146 -17.12 0.53 4.38
N ALA A 147 -17.57 1.45 5.22
CA ALA A 147 -18.99 1.77 5.37
C ALA A 147 -19.61 2.30 4.08
N ASP A 148 -18.82 2.98 3.24
CA ASP A 148 -19.22 3.55 1.96
C ASP A 148 -19.07 2.58 0.77
N CYS A 149 -18.80 1.30 1.02
CA CYS A 149 -18.65 0.30 -0.03
C CYS A 149 -20.01 -0.06 -0.64
N LEU A 150 -20.20 0.29 -1.91
CA LEU A 150 -21.42 0.02 -2.67
C LEU A 150 -21.60 -1.48 -2.96
N SER A 151 -22.84 -1.93 -2.84
CA SER A 151 -23.30 -3.23 -3.34
C SER A 151 -23.30 -3.29 -4.88
N LYS A 152 -23.52 -4.48 -5.42
CA LYS A 152 -23.63 -4.72 -6.87
C LYS A 152 -24.79 -3.93 -7.49
N GLU A 153 -25.90 -3.81 -6.77
CA GLU A 153 -27.10 -3.12 -7.25
C GLU A 153 -26.91 -1.61 -7.24
N GLU A 154 -26.37 -1.05 -6.15
CA GLU A 154 -26.06 0.38 -6.05
C GLU A 154 -25.05 0.81 -7.13
N MET A 155 -24.04 -0.02 -7.40
CA MET A 155 -23.05 0.27 -8.43
C MET A 155 -23.66 0.26 -9.84
N ARG A 156 -24.58 -0.67 -10.14
CA ARG A 156 -25.29 -0.71 -11.43
C ARG A 156 -26.14 0.55 -11.63
N THR A 157 -26.87 0.96 -10.60
CA THR A 157 -27.70 2.17 -10.63
C THR A 157 -26.84 3.41 -10.88
N LEU A 158 -25.70 3.53 -10.20
CA LEU A 158 -24.77 4.65 -10.38
C LEU A 158 -24.25 4.72 -11.83
N LEU A 159 -23.86 3.59 -12.41
CA LEU A 159 -23.36 3.54 -13.79
C LEU A 159 -24.43 3.95 -14.80
N GLN A 160 -25.69 3.53 -14.61
CA GLN A 160 -26.81 3.93 -15.46
C GLN A 160 -27.09 5.44 -15.39
N GLN A 161 -27.06 6.01 -14.18
CA GLN A 161 -27.24 7.46 -13.98
C GLN A 161 -26.15 8.28 -14.68
N GLU A 162 -24.88 7.85 -14.57
CA GLU A 162 -23.76 8.54 -15.22
C GLU A 162 -23.79 8.40 -16.74
N GLN A 163 -24.28 7.28 -17.29
CA GLN A 163 -24.51 7.13 -18.73
C GLN A 163 -25.58 8.09 -19.23
N HIS A 164 -26.70 8.22 -18.51
CA HIS A 164 -27.78 9.14 -18.88
C HIS A 164 -27.37 10.62 -18.78
N ARG A 165 -26.49 10.98 -17.84
CA ARG A 165 -25.95 12.35 -17.74
C ARG A 165 -25.00 12.73 -18.89
N ARG A 166 -24.46 11.74 -19.60
CA ARG A 166 -23.50 11.93 -20.70
C ARG A 166 -24.14 11.85 -22.08
N SER A 167 -25.39 11.39 -22.18
CA SER A 167 -26.21 11.39 -23.40
C SER A 167 -27.00 12.68 -23.52
#